data_AF-A0A371FR72-F1
#
_entry.id   AF-A0A371FR72-F1
#
_cell.length_a   1.000
_cell.length_b   1.000
_cell.length_c   1.000
_cell.angle_alpha   90.00
_cell.angle_beta   90.00
_cell.angle_gamma   90.00
#
_symmetry.space_group_name_H-M   'P 1'
#
loop_
_entity.id
_entity.type
_entity.pdbx_description
1 polymer ?
#
loop_
_entity_poly.entity_id
_entity_poly.type
_entity_poly.pdbx_seq_one_letter_code
_entity_poly.pdbx_strand_id
1 'polypeptide(L)'
;MLRYAPLNFKIYDVTSQMKAYGEIIIDNKIVEKILISIFHEYNAIVTTIEKTRDLLTLSVIELMGSLEAYQQRMNRHNEDY
;
A
#
# COMPACT_ATOMS: atom_id res chain seq x y z
N MET A 1 -0.27 6.69 21.99
CA MET A 1 0.89 6.04 21.35
C MET A 1 0.46 5.56 19.98
N LEU A 2 1.20 5.95 18.95
CA LEU A 2 0.77 5.99 17.55
C LEU A 2 0.26 4.64 17.06
N ARG A 3 -1.01 4.63 16.62
CA ARG A 3 -1.68 3.47 16.03
C ARG A 3 -1.03 3.25 14.67
N TYR A 4 -0.02 2.39 14.59
CA TYR A 4 0.46 1.91 13.31
C TYR A 4 -0.69 1.12 12.68
N ALA A 5 -1.39 1.74 11.72
CA ALA A 5 -2.43 1.07 10.95
C ALA A 5 -1.85 -0.19 10.30
N PRO A 6 -2.63 -1.27 10.11
CA PRO A 6 -2.15 -2.55 9.54
C PRO A 6 -1.37 -2.37 8.24
N LEU A 7 -1.71 -1.33 7.48
CA LEU A 7 -1.06 -0.96 6.23
C LEU A 7 0.35 -0.38 6.43
N ASN A 8 0.54 0.50 7.40
CA ASN A 8 1.83 1.12 7.70
C ASN A 8 2.84 0.09 8.21
N PHE A 9 2.36 -0.91 8.95
CA PHE A 9 3.17 -2.05 9.34
C PHE A 9 3.64 -2.87 8.12
N LYS A 10 2.74 -3.13 7.17
CA LYS A 10 3.04 -3.91 5.97
C LYS A 10 4.07 -3.21 5.06
N ILE A 11 3.96 -1.89 4.93
CA ILE A 11 4.90 -1.06 4.16
C ILE A 11 6.29 -1.06 4.82
N TYR A 12 6.33 -0.93 6.15
CA TYR A 12 7.57 -0.99 6.92
C TYR A 12 8.23 -2.37 6.82
N ASP A 13 7.44 -3.45 6.92
CA ASP A 13 7.94 -4.82 6.83
C ASP A 13 8.56 -5.12 5.46
N VAL A 14 7.87 -4.76 4.37
CA VAL A 14 8.37 -4.92 2.99
C VAL A 14 9.65 -4.12 2.77
N THR A 15 9.70 -2.85 3.20
CA THR A 15 10.91 -2.02 3.03
C THR A 15 12.08 -2.52 3.88
N SER A 16 11.81 -3.03 5.09
CA SER A 16 12.83 -3.61 5.96
C SER A 16 13.43 -4.89 5.35
N GLN A 17 12.59 -5.79 4.83
CA GLN A 17 13.05 -7.02 4.16
C GLN A 17 13.90 -6.73 2.92
N MET A 18 13.51 -5.76 2.09
CA MET A 18 14.30 -5.37 0.92
C MET A 18 15.69 -4.83 1.30
N LYS A 19 15.79 -4.05 2.39
CA LYS A 19 17.08 -3.61 2.95
C LYS A 19 17.93 -4.79 3.40
N ALA A 20 17.32 -5.74 4.13
CA ALA A 20 18.01 -6.90 4.66
C ALA A 20 18.59 -7.81 3.57
N TYR A 21 17.92 -7.89 2.41
CA TYR A 21 18.39 -8.66 1.24
C TYR A 21 19.36 -7.90 0.34
N GLY A 22 19.73 -6.66 0.67
CA GLY A 22 20.63 -5.84 -0.14
C GLY A 22 20.03 -5.42 -1.49
N GLU A 23 18.70 -5.44 -1.63
CA GLU A 23 18.04 -4.99 -2.85
C GLU A 23 18.24 -3.48 -3.02
N ILE A 24 18.48 -3.03 -4.27
CA ILE A 24 18.42 -1.61 -4.60
C ILE A 24 16.97 -1.17 -4.43
N ILE A 25 16.76 -0.27 -3.48
CA ILE A 25 15.44 0.22 -3.10
C ILE A 25 15.05 1.32 -4.07
N ILE A 26 14.19 0.96 -5.01
CA ILE A 26 13.57 1.86 -5.98
C ILE A 26 12.08 1.91 -5.63
N ASP A 27 11.51 3.11 -5.59
CA ASP A 27 10.14 3.33 -5.11
C ASP A 27 9.11 2.47 -5.85
N ASN A 28 9.27 2.28 -7.17
CA ASN A 28 8.38 1.43 -7.97
C ASN A 28 8.39 -0.04 -7.52
N LYS A 29 9.56 -0.61 -7.19
CA LYS A 29 9.68 -1.99 -6.69
C LYS A 29 9.03 -2.15 -5.31
N ILE A 30 9.15 -1.14 -4.45
CA ILE A 30 8.48 -1.13 -3.15
C ILE A 30 6.97 -1.08 -3.37
N VAL A 31 6.48 -0.19 -4.24
CA VAL A 31 5.07 -0.04 -4.60
C VAL A 31 4.48 -1.34 -5.12
N GLU A 32 5.15 -2.02 -6.07
CA GLU A 32 4.73 -3.33 -6.57
C GLU A 32 4.66 -4.37 -5.45
N LYS A 33 5.70 -4.53 -4.63
CA LYS A 33 5.69 -5.51 -3.53
C LYS A 33 4.60 -5.21 -2.50
N ILE A 34 4.34 -3.94 -2.19
CA ILE A 34 3.24 -3.54 -1.30
C ILE A 34 1.90 -3.95 -1.91
N LEU A 35 1.64 -3.58 -3.16
CA LEU A 35 0.38 -3.89 -3.87
C LEU A 35 0.13 -5.40 -3.92
N ILE A 36 1.16 -6.19 -4.24
CA ILE A 36 1.10 -7.68 -4.22
C ILE A 36 0.75 -8.19 -2.81
N SER A 37 1.40 -7.66 -1.77
CA SER A 37 1.20 -8.11 -0.38
C SER A 37 -0.20 -7.82 0.19
N ILE A 38 -0.90 -6.84 -0.38
CA ILE A 38 -2.24 -6.39 0.08
C ILE A 38 -3.36 -6.76 -0.91
N PHE A 39 -3.04 -7.32 -2.08
CA PHE A 39 -3.99 -7.66 -3.15
C PHE A 39 -5.18 -8.48 -2.66
N HIS A 40 -4.96 -9.44 -1.75
CA HIS A 40 -6.01 -10.29 -1.21
C HIS A 40 -7.08 -9.55 -0.38
N GLU A 41 -6.69 -8.49 0.34
CA GLU A 41 -7.61 -7.72 1.20
C GLU A 41 -8.15 -6.46 0.52
N TYR A 42 -7.45 -5.95 -0.50
CA TYR A 42 -7.69 -4.62 -1.10
C TYR A 42 -7.86 -4.68 -2.64
N ASN A 43 -8.30 -5.82 -3.16
CA ASN A 43 -8.33 -6.14 -4.60
C ASN A 43 -8.92 -5.01 -5.47
N ALA A 44 -10.03 -4.39 -5.04
CA ALA A 44 -10.67 -3.31 -5.80
C ALA A 44 -9.82 -2.04 -5.94
N ILE A 45 -9.14 -1.60 -4.87
CA ILE A 45 -8.25 -0.42 -4.97
C ILE A 45 -6.95 -0.77 -5.67
N VAL A 46 -6.37 -1.95 -5.43
CA VAL A 46 -5.14 -2.37 -6.11
C VAL A 46 -5.37 -2.42 -7.63
N THR A 47 -6.45 -3.06 -8.06
CA THR A 47 -6.86 -3.10 -9.49
C THR A 47 -7.05 -1.70 -10.08
N THR A 48 -7.60 -0.76 -9.29
CA THR A 48 -7.81 0.62 -9.75
C THR A 48 -6.49 1.36 -9.89
N ILE A 49 -5.59 1.23 -8.91
CA ILE A 49 -4.26 1.86 -8.95
C ILE A 49 -3.46 1.32 -10.14
N GLU A 50 -3.41 0.00 -10.34
CA GLU A 50 -2.72 -0.62 -11.47
C GLU A 50 -3.27 -0.18 -12.83
N LYS A 51 -4.58 0.03 -12.94
CA LYS A 51 -5.23 0.44 -14.21
C LYS A 51 -5.14 1.94 -14.51
N THR A 52 -5.07 2.78 -13.48
CA THR A 52 -5.21 4.23 -13.63
C THR A 52 -3.92 5.01 -13.40
N ARG A 53 -2.87 4.36 -12.88
CA ARG A 53 -1.58 4.99 -12.57
C ARG A 53 -0.43 4.17 -13.12
N ASP A 54 0.58 4.86 -13.65
CA ASP A 54 1.83 4.25 -14.05
C ASP A 54 2.68 3.94 -12.80
N LEU A 55 2.90 2.65 -12.51
CA LEU A 55 3.69 2.16 -11.37
C LEU A 55 5.14 2.66 -11.42
N LEU A 56 5.66 3.03 -12.59
CA LEU A 56 7.00 3.61 -12.74
C LEU A 56 7.08 5.03 -12.20
N THR A 57 5.95 5.71 -12.06
CA THR A 57 5.86 7.12 -11.62
C THR A 57 5.25 7.28 -10.23
N LEU A 58 4.63 6.22 -9.70
CA LEU A 58 3.93 6.24 -8.42
C LEU A 58 4.92 6.18 -7.26
N SER A 59 4.90 7.19 -6.38
CA SER A 59 5.73 7.17 -5.17
C SER A 59 5.08 6.38 -4.03
N VAL A 60 5.90 5.95 -3.06
CA VAL A 60 5.42 5.24 -1.86
C VAL A 60 4.46 6.11 -1.05
N ILE A 61 4.69 7.43 -0.98
CA ILE A 61 3.85 8.37 -0.22
C ILE A 61 2.46 8.50 -0.86
N GLU A 62 2.38 8.61 -2.18
CA GLU A 62 1.10 8.67 -2.91
C GLU A 62 0.32 7.37 -2.81
N LEU A 63 1.03 6.23 -2.83
CA LEU A 63 0.43 4.92 -2.56
C LEU A 63 -0.16 4.86 -1.15
N MET A 64 0.60 5.26 -0.13
CA MET A 64 0.13 5.32 1.27
C MET A 64 -1.13 6.16 1.42
N GLY A 65 -1.13 7.40 0.90
CA GLY A 65 -2.29 8.29 0.98
C GLY A 65 -3.52 7.72 0.25
N SER A 66 -3.33 7.05 -0.89
CA SER A 66 -4.43 6.41 -1.63
C SER A 66 -5.06 5.26 -0.86
N LEU A 67 -4.22 4.43 -0.23
CA LEU A 67 -4.67 3.27 0.55
C LEU A 67 -5.34 3.69 1.86
N GLU A 68 -4.82 4.69 2.57
CA GLU A 68 -5.45 5.26 3.77
C GLU A 68 -6.83 5.87 3.44
N ALA A 69 -6.93 6.63 2.35
CA ALA A 69 -8.21 7.21 1.92
C ALA A 69 -9.25 6.13 1.59
N TYR A 70 -8.82 4.99 1.04
CA TYR A 70 -9.69 3.85 0.76
C TYR A 70 -10.13 3.12 2.03
N GLN A 71 -9.21 2.86 2.96
CA GLN A 71 -9.55 2.29 4.27
C GLN A 71 -10.57 3.17 5.01
N GLN A 72 -10.39 4.48 4.99
CA GLN A 72 -11.36 5.42 5.58
C GLN A 72 -12.74 5.33 4.90
N ARG A 73 -12.80 5.16 3.57
CA ARG A 73 -14.07 4.97 2.84
C ARG A 73 -14.74 3.64 3.21
N MET A 74 -13.97 2.56 3.29
CA MET A 74 -14.49 1.24 3.69
C MET A 74 -15.02 1.25 5.12
N ASN A 75 -14.30 1.86 6.07
CA ASN A 75 -14.75 1.94 7.45
C ASN A 75 -16.06 2.71 7.60
N ARG A 76 -16.25 3.80 6.84
CA ARG A 76 -17.53 4.53 6.82
C ARG A 76 -18.68 3.69 6.28
N HIS A 77 -18.42 2.76 5.36
CA HIS A 77 -19.43 1.86 4.80
C HIS A 77 -19.79 0.68 5.72
N ASN A 78 -18.96 0.39 6.73
CA ASN A 78 -19.20 -0.66 7.73
C ASN A 78 -19.96 -0.17 8.97
N GLU A 79 -20.22 1.13 9.11
CA GLU A 79 -20.99 1.71 10.24
C GLU A 79 -22.51 1.80 9.94
N ASP A 80 -22.95 1.48 8.72
CA ASP A 80 -24.36 1.53 8.29
C ASP A 80 -25.12 0.19 8.44
N TYR A 81 -24.63 -0.76 9.24
CA TYR A 81 -25.31 -2.03 9.57
C TYR A 81 -25.47 -2.25 11.07
#